data_AF-A0A7I7M9Y0-F1
#
_entry.id   AF-A0A7I7M9Y0-F1
#
_cell.length_a   1.000
_cell.length_b   1.000
_cell.length_c   1.000
_cell.angle_alpha   90.00
_cell.angle_beta   90.00
_cell.angle_gamma   90.00
#
_symmetry.space_group_name_H-M   'P 1'
#
loop_
_entity.id
_entity.type
_entity.pdbx_description
1 polymer ?
#
loop_
_entity_poly.entity_id
_entity_poly.type
_entity_poly.pdbx_seq_one_letter_code
_entity_poly.pdbx_strand_id
1 'polypeptide(L)'
;MARAPKHCGRNGCRRLVTPPAKRCPEHVGWNMSPRTASSVATDRHHWRSVVRPAALARDRYQCQLRIPGLCVGRATDVDHIVEVADGGSDTLDNAQSCCAPCHRRKTAQHAAKARHR
;
A
#
# COMPACT_ATOMS: atom_id res chain seq x y z
N MET A 1 15.23 -5.79 49.57
CA MET A 1 13.88 -5.20 49.71
C MET A 1 13.17 -5.32 48.38
N ALA A 2 11.99 -5.94 48.32
CA ALA A 2 11.20 -5.99 47.09
C ALA A 2 10.65 -4.59 46.76
N ARG A 3 10.73 -4.16 45.50
CA ARG A 3 10.20 -2.85 45.08
C ARG A 3 8.67 -2.91 45.11
N ALA A 4 8.05 -1.82 45.56
CA ALA A 4 6.59 -1.70 45.60
C ALA A 4 5.97 -1.90 44.20
N PRO A 5 4.80 -2.56 44.09
CA PRO A 5 4.06 -2.67 42.85
C PRO A 5 3.68 -1.29 42.28
N LYS A 6 3.70 -1.16 40.95
CA LYS A 6 3.31 0.06 40.23
C LYS A 6 2.23 -0.24 39.20
N HIS A 7 1.51 0.76 38.71
CA HIS A 7 0.57 0.56 37.61
C HIS A 7 1.29 0.17 36.30
N CYS A 8 0.60 -0.60 35.46
CA CYS A 8 1.02 -0.95 34.11
C CYS A 8 1.26 0.31 33.26
N GLY A 9 2.37 0.37 32.52
CA GLY A 9 2.74 1.52 31.70
C GLY A 9 1.91 1.76 30.43
N ARG A 10 0.73 1.14 30.28
CA ARG A 10 -0.21 1.41 29.18
C ARG A 10 -1.21 2.46 29.66
N ASN A 11 -1.38 3.54 28.90
CA ASN A 11 -2.37 4.59 29.22
C ASN A 11 -3.76 3.97 29.42
N GLY A 12 -4.36 4.21 30.59
CA GLY A 12 -5.69 3.69 30.96
C GLY A 12 -5.68 2.32 31.65
N CYS A 13 -4.56 1.58 31.70
CA CYS A 13 -4.50 0.30 32.41
C CYS A 13 -4.13 0.50 33.89
N ARG A 14 -5.05 0.18 34.80
CA ARG A 14 -4.85 0.31 36.26
C ARG A 14 -4.23 -0.93 36.94
N ARG A 15 -3.93 -1.98 36.18
CA ARG A 15 -3.40 -3.24 36.72
C ARG A 15 -2.02 -3.04 37.35
N LEU A 16 -1.80 -3.58 38.54
CA LEU A 16 -0.52 -3.49 39.24
C LEU A 16 0.48 -4.52 38.67
N VAL A 17 1.72 -4.09 38.52
CA VAL A 17 2.85 -4.88 38.04
C VAL A 17 4.03 -4.73 38.99
N THR A 18 4.74 -5.83 39.23
CA THR A 18 5.91 -5.86 40.10
C THR A 18 7.17 -5.62 39.25
N PRO A 19 8.04 -4.64 39.57
CA PRO A 19 9.30 -4.45 38.87
C PRO A 19 10.16 -5.74 38.86
N PRO A 20 10.84 -6.08 37.74
CA PRO A 20 11.21 -5.22 36.60
C PRO A 20 10.14 -5.08 35.52
N ALA A 21 9.00 -5.77 35.61
CA ALA A 21 7.95 -5.68 34.60
C ALA A 21 7.42 -4.25 34.47
N LYS A 22 7.37 -3.73 33.23
CA LYS A 22 6.82 -2.40 32.92
C LYS A 22 5.35 -2.44 32.54
N ARG A 23 4.83 -3.60 32.11
CA ARG A 23 3.46 -3.80 31.61
C ARG A 23 2.92 -5.15 32.08
N CYS A 24 1.59 -5.28 32.16
CA CYS A 24 0.94 -6.53 32.56
C CYS A 24 0.93 -7.57 31.42
N PRO A 25 0.63 -8.86 31.70
CA PRO A 25 0.57 -9.93 30.70
C PRO A 25 -0.33 -9.63 29.48
N GLU A 26 -1.37 -8.82 29.64
CA GLU A 26 -2.26 -8.40 28.55
C GLU A 26 -1.67 -7.31 27.64
N HIS A 27 -0.67 -6.57 28.14
CA HIS A 27 -0.03 -5.45 27.44
C HIS A 27 1.45 -5.69 27.15
N VAL A 28 1.92 -6.94 27.32
CA VAL A 28 3.22 -7.40 26.86
C VAL A 28 3.03 -8.05 25.50
N GLY A 29 3.79 -7.57 24.51
CA GLY A 29 3.69 -8.02 23.13
C GLY A 29 3.80 -6.86 22.15
N TRP A 30 4.27 -7.19 20.95
CA TRP A 30 4.07 -6.30 19.80
C TRP A 30 2.57 -6.25 19.52
N ASN A 31 1.99 -5.05 19.47
CA ASN A 31 0.59 -4.91 19.11
C ASN A 31 0.42 -5.45 17.67
N MET A 32 -0.08 -6.68 17.53
CA MET A 32 -0.55 -7.21 16.23
C MET A 32 -1.89 -6.60 15.87
N SER A 33 -2.01 -5.28 16.02
CA SER A 33 -3.17 -4.57 15.48
C SER A 33 -3.19 -4.86 13.99
N PRO A 34 -4.36 -5.22 13.41
CA PRO A 34 -4.52 -5.23 11.97
C PRO A 34 -3.97 -3.92 11.39
N ARG A 35 -3.25 -4.01 10.28
CA ARG A 35 -2.77 -2.83 9.57
C ARG A 35 -3.94 -1.88 9.33
N THR A 36 -3.78 -0.62 9.71
CA THR A 36 -4.81 0.40 9.44
C THR A 36 -4.99 0.52 7.93
N ALA A 37 -6.22 0.77 7.46
CA ALA A 37 -6.54 0.96 6.04
C ALA A 37 -5.60 1.99 5.36
N SER A 38 -5.23 3.05 6.09
CA SER A 38 -4.25 4.05 5.65
C SER A 38 -2.85 3.49 5.42
N SER A 39 -2.39 2.54 6.25
CA SER A 39 -1.08 1.88 6.09
C SER A 39 -1.06 0.91 4.92
N VAL A 40 -2.19 0.30 4.57
CA VAL A 40 -2.33 -0.57 3.40
C VAL A 40 -2.36 0.26 2.12
N ALA A 41 -3.10 1.38 2.13
CA ALA A 41 -3.17 2.32 1.01
C ALA A 41 -1.86 3.10 0.75
N THR A 42 -0.90 3.06 1.67
CA THR A 42 0.46 3.61 1.48
C THR A 42 1.53 2.51 1.38
N ASP A 43 1.13 1.23 1.34
CA ASP A 43 2.05 0.11 1.33
C ASP A 43 2.65 -0.09 -0.07
N ARG A 44 3.66 0.74 -0.36
CA ARG A 44 4.49 0.66 -1.57
C ARG A 44 5.16 -0.71 -1.73
N HIS A 45 5.31 -1.48 -0.65
CA HIS A 45 5.83 -2.83 -0.71
C HIS A 45 4.75 -3.80 -1.22
N HIS A 46 3.51 -3.72 -0.74
CA HIS A 46 2.41 -4.55 -1.23
C HIS A 46 2.18 -4.36 -2.74
N TRP A 47 2.14 -3.10 -3.20
CA TRP A 47 2.03 -2.82 -4.63
C TRP A 47 3.13 -3.48 -5.47
N ARG A 48 4.39 -3.35 -5.02
CA ARG A 48 5.55 -3.90 -5.75
C ARG A 48 5.65 -5.42 -5.69
N SER A 49 5.32 -6.03 -4.56
CA SER A 49 5.54 -7.46 -4.30
C SER A 49 4.34 -8.32 -4.66
N VAL A 50 3.12 -7.77 -4.63
CA VAL A 50 1.88 -8.53 -4.85
C VAL A 50 1.14 -8.02 -6.07
N VAL A 51 0.74 -6.75 -6.07
CA VAL A 51 -0.17 -6.22 -7.10
C VAL A 51 0.49 -6.17 -8.48
N ARG A 52 1.71 -5.62 -8.57
CA ARG A 52 2.46 -5.50 -9.82
C ARG A 52 2.73 -6.84 -10.50
N PRO A 53 3.31 -7.87 -9.84
CA PRO A 53 3.51 -9.16 -10.49
C PRO A 53 2.18 -9.86 -10.82
N ALA A 54 1.16 -9.74 -9.97
CA ALA A 54 -0.16 -10.33 -10.24
C ALA A 54 -0.82 -9.70 -11.47
N ALA A 55 -0.76 -8.37 -11.63
CA ALA A 55 -1.32 -7.68 -12.80
C ALA A 55 -0.59 -8.08 -14.09
N LEU A 56 0.75 -8.11 -14.07
CA LEU A 56 1.54 -8.56 -15.23
C LEU A 56 1.23 -10.00 -15.61
N ALA A 57 1.11 -10.89 -14.64
CA ALA A 57 0.75 -12.29 -14.86
C ALA A 57 -0.68 -12.44 -15.42
N ARG A 58 -1.66 -11.75 -14.83
CA ARG A 58 -3.06 -11.71 -15.29
C ARG A 58 -3.14 -11.28 -16.76
N ASP A 59 -2.39 -10.25 -17.10
CA ASP A 59 -2.40 -9.66 -18.44
C ASP A 59 -1.44 -10.37 -19.41
N ARG A 60 -0.82 -11.48 -18.99
CA ARG A 60 0.17 -12.25 -19.77
C ARG A 60 1.29 -11.37 -20.33
N TYR A 61 1.72 -10.39 -19.56
CA TYR A 61 2.72 -9.38 -19.96
C TYR A 61 2.35 -8.64 -21.26
N GLN A 62 1.06 -8.52 -21.57
CA GLN A 62 0.57 -7.75 -22.71
C GLN A 62 0.07 -6.38 -22.25
N CYS A 63 0.42 -5.34 -23.00
CA CYS A 63 -0.06 -4.00 -22.77
C CYS A 63 -1.57 -3.93 -22.97
N GLN A 64 -2.29 -3.48 -21.95
CA GLN A 64 -3.75 -3.31 -21.96
C GLN A 64 -4.18 -1.96 -22.54
N LEU A 65 -3.32 -0.93 -22.45
CA LEU A 65 -3.62 0.41 -22.99
C LEU A 65 -3.73 0.43 -24.53
N ARG A 66 -2.97 -0.44 -25.23
CA ARG A 66 -3.03 -0.65 -26.69
C ARG A 66 -3.13 0.63 -27.53
N ILE A 67 -2.45 1.71 -27.15
CA ILE A 67 -2.51 3.00 -27.85
C ILE A 67 -2.02 2.83 -29.29
N PRO A 68 -2.85 3.14 -30.31
CA PRO A 68 -2.48 2.99 -31.72
C PRO A 68 -1.26 3.82 -32.08
N GLY A 69 -0.35 3.24 -32.88
CA GLY A 69 0.88 3.91 -33.34
C GLY A 69 1.96 4.15 -32.27
N LEU A 70 1.73 3.73 -31.01
CA LEU A 70 2.67 3.91 -29.89
C LEU A 70 2.96 2.61 -29.13
N CYS A 71 1.99 1.72 -29.05
CA CYS A 71 2.09 0.50 -28.26
C CYS A 71 3.11 -0.48 -28.84
N VAL A 72 4.02 -0.96 -28.00
CA VAL A 72 5.01 -2.02 -28.34
C VAL A 72 4.52 -3.43 -27.99
N GLY A 73 3.28 -3.58 -27.53
CA GLY A 73 2.64 -4.85 -27.22
C GLY A 73 3.06 -5.49 -25.90
N ARG A 74 4.34 -5.45 -25.53
CA ARG A 74 4.84 -6.04 -24.26
C ARG A 74 4.72 -5.08 -23.09
N ALA A 75 4.04 -5.50 -22.03
CA ALA A 75 3.98 -4.75 -20.78
C ALA A 75 5.24 -4.95 -19.93
N THR A 76 5.76 -3.84 -19.43
CA THR A 76 6.91 -3.76 -18.50
C THR A 76 6.49 -3.14 -17.18
N ASP A 77 5.41 -2.37 -17.20
CA ASP A 77 4.93 -1.53 -16.12
C ASP A 77 3.48 -1.83 -15.80
N VAL A 78 3.08 -1.41 -14.61
CA VAL A 78 1.70 -1.51 -14.13
C VAL A 78 1.32 -0.13 -13.64
N ASP A 79 0.15 0.28 -14.06
CA ASP A 79 -0.39 1.60 -13.84
C ASP A 79 -1.80 1.50 -13.28
N HIS A 80 -2.27 2.53 -12.61
CA HIS A 80 -3.64 2.55 -12.09
C HIS A 80 -4.64 2.82 -13.22
N ILE A 81 -5.83 2.22 -13.18
CA ILE A 81 -6.91 2.53 -14.13
C ILE A 81 -7.49 3.90 -13.77
N VAL A 82 -7.91 4.04 -12.51
CA VAL A 82 -8.25 5.31 -11.86
C VAL A 82 -7.02 5.76 -11.06
N GLU A 83 -6.53 6.96 -11.35
CA GLU A 83 -5.37 7.52 -10.63
C GLU A 83 -5.65 7.67 -9.14
N VAL A 84 -4.61 7.53 -8.32
CA VAL A 84 -4.71 7.75 -6.86
C VAL A 84 -5.19 9.18 -6.55
N ALA A 85 -4.77 10.16 -7.36
CA ALA A 85 -5.22 11.56 -7.23
C ALA A 85 -6.73 11.75 -7.47
N ASP A 86 -7.35 10.84 -8.22
CA ASP A 86 -8.78 10.82 -8.53
C ASP A 86 -9.56 9.84 -7.62
N GLY A 87 -8.93 9.31 -6.57
CA GLY A 87 -9.55 8.38 -5.62
C GLY A 87 -9.34 6.89 -5.93
N GLY A 88 -8.42 6.56 -6.85
CA GLY A 88 -8.07 5.17 -7.16
C GLY A 88 -7.40 4.43 -6.01
N SER A 89 -7.66 3.12 -5.91
CA SER A 89 -7.09 2.21 -4.92
C SER A 89 -5.86 1.46 -5.44
N ASP A 90 -4.96 1.04 -4.53
CA ASP A 90 -3.81 0.17 -4.82
C ASP A 90 -4.22 -1.32 -4.88
N THR A 91 -5.26 -1.62 -5.65
CA THR A 91 -5.84 -2.96 -5.77
C THR A 91 -5.59 -3.57 -7.14
N LEU A 92 -5.66 -4.89 -7.25
CA LEU A 92 -5.42 -5.61 -8.51
C LEU A 92 -6.47 -5.27 -9.58
N ASP A 93 -7.71 -5.06 -9.17
CA ASP A 93 -8.82 -4.60 -10.03
C ASP A 93 -8.56 -3.22 -10.62
N ASN A 94 -7.94 -2.31 -9.87
CA ASN A 94 -7.56 -0.98 -10.35
C ASN A 94 -6.16 -0.96 -11.01
N ALA A 95 -5.49 -2.10 -11.14
CA ALA A 95 -4.17 -2.19 -11.79
C ALA A 95 -4.29 -2.66 -13.24
N GLN A 96 -3.55 -2.04 -14.15
CA GLN A 96 -3.47 -2.42 -15.57
C GLN A 96 -2.02 -2.50 -16.05
N SER A 97 -1.69 -3.56 -16.80
CA SER A 97 -0.35 -3.71 -17.37
C SER A 97 -0.19 -2.84 -18.61
N CYS A 98 0.93 -2.12 -18.69
CA CYS A 98 1.23 -1.22 -19.80
C CYS A 98 2.69 -1.31 -20.24
N CYS A 99 2.93 -0.96 -21.50
CA CYS A 99 4.29 -0.76 -22.00
C CYS A 99 4.75 0.67 -21.69
N ALA A 100 6.06 0.87 -21.50
CA ALA A 100 6.64 2.17 -21.15
C ALA A 100 6.19 3.34 -22.06
N PRO A 101 6.08 3.20 -23.41
CA PRO A 101 5.57 4.26 -24.27
C PRO A 101 4.11 4.66 -23.96
N CYS A 102 3.23 3.67 -23.80
CA CYS A 102 1.82 3.91 -23.48
C CYS A 102 1.67 4.53 -22.09
N HIS A 103 2.47 4.07 -21.12
CA HIS A 103 2.48 4.61 -19.77
C HIS A 103 2.83 6.10 -19.76
N ARG A 104 3.94 6.48 -20.42
CA ARG A 104 4.36 7.89 -20.53
C ARG A 104 3.28 8.78 -21.16
N ARG A 105 2.58 8.29 -22.19
CA ARG A 105 1.48 9.04 -22.82
C ARG A 105 0.33 9.27 -21.85
N LYS A 106 -0.06 8.24 -21.09
CA LYS A 106 -1.10 8.34 -20.06
C LYS A 106 -0.70 9.34 -18.97
N THR A 107 0.51 9.21 -18.40
CA THR A 107 1.02 10.15 -17.38
C THR A 107 1.03 11.60 -17.89
N ALA A 108 1.46 11.84 -19.13
CA ALA A 108 1.45 13.18 -19.72
C ALA A 108 0.02 13.76 -19.85
N GLN A 109 -0.97 12.93 -20.19
CA GLN A 109 -2.38 13.34 -20.23
C GLN A 109 -2.91 13.67 -18.83
N HIS A 110 -2.57 12.88 -17.81
CA HIS A 110 -2.97 13.17 -16.43
C HIS A 110 -2.31 14.45 -15.91
N ALA A 111 -1.02 14.65 -16.15
CA ALA A 111 -0.33 15.90 -15.80
C ALA A 111 -0.97 17.12 -16.51
N ALA A 112 -1.35 16.97 -17.78
CA ALA A 112 -2.06 18.00 -18.52
C ALA A 112 -3.46 18.28 -17.94
N LYS A 113 -4.18 17.29 -17.43
CA LYS A 113 -5.47 17.52 -16.75
C LYS A 113 -5.30 18.23 -15.41
N ALA A 114 -4.29 17.84 -14.63
CA ALA A 114 -4.03 18.41 -13.31
C ALA A 114 -3.70 19.91 -13.36
N ARG A 115 -2.97 20.38 -14.37
CA ARG A 115 -2.69 21.83 -14.55
C ARG A 115 -3.91 22.68 -14.95
N HIS A 116 -4.98 22.06 -15.42
CA HIS A 116 -6.21 22.74 -15.85
C HIS A 116 -7.30 22.70 -14.78
N ARG A 117 -6.99 22.15 -13.60
CA ARG A 117 -7.88 22.02 -12.46
C ARG A 117 -7.46 22.98 -11.36
#